data_AF-A0A963XTC2-F1
#
_entry.id   AF-A0A963XTC2-F1
#
_cell.length_a   1.000
_cell.length_b   1.000
_cell.length_c   1.000
_cell.angle_alpha   90.00
_cell.angle_beta   90.00
_cell.angle_gamma   90.00
#
_symmetry.space_group_name_H-M   'P 1'
#
loop_
_entity.id
_entity.type
_entity.pdbx_description
1 polymer ?
#
loop_
_entity_poly.entity_id
_entity_poly.type
_entity_poly.pdbx_seq_one_letter_code
_entity_poly.pdbx_strand_id
1 'polypeptide(L)'
;FALVADDPSVQIVSQAQTWYIAEMLKGTEYEALPLLSAAAPFKAGGRGGPDYYTDVAPGDVAIKNVADLYLYPNTIRAVKVTGQQLKDWLERSAGMFNQVESGKADQVLLNPDFPSYNFDVIDGVTYEIDLSQPSKYGPKGEDLNPGANRIANLMYQGQPVDPAAEFVVATNNYRAGGGGDFPGAKGDTIIFEGPDTNRDIIVRYIVEQGTINPTADGNWRFRALPGTSVLFDTGPKAADHLADLTTLAIEPAGDGPDGFARFRIML
;
A
#
# COMPACT_ATOMS: atom_id res chain seq x y z
N PHE A 1 -3.27 -11.00 -0.38
CA PHE A 1 -4.08 -10.33 -1.43
C PHE A 1 -3.73 -8.84 -1.53
N ALA A 2 -2.44 -8.50 -1.38
CA ALA A 2 -2.00 -7.15 -1.02
C ALA A 2 -2.27 -6.01 -2.02
N LEU A 3 -2.75 -6.31 -3.23
CA LEU A 3 -3.16 -5.29 -4.20
C LEU A 3 -4.64 -4.92 -4.13
N VAL A 4 -5.47 -5.75 -3.48
CA VAL A 4 -6.93 -5.60 -3.50
C VAL A 4 -7.55 -5.59 -2.11
N ALA A 5 -6.75 -5.87 -1.08
CA ALA A 5 -7.13 -5.81 0.33
C ALA A 5 -5.93 -5.36 1.16
N ASP A 6 -6.22 -4.77 2.32
CA ASP A 6 -5.24 -4.55 3.37
C ASP A 6 -4.63 -5.91 3.81
N ASP A 7 -3.31 -5.93 4.02
CA ASP A 7 -2.53 -7.18 4.02
C ASP A 7 -1.48 -7.20 5.15
N PRO A 8 -1.47 -8.25 6.00
CA PRO A 8 -0.51 -8.40 7.08
C PRO A 8 0.96 -8.27 6.67
N SER A 9 1.32 -8.68 5.45
CA SER A 9 2.70 -8.60 4.97
C SER A 9 3.17 -7.17 4.73
N VAL A 10 2.26 -6.26 4.39
CA VAL A 10 2.53 -4.82 4.30
C VAL A 10 2.51 -4.22 5.70
N GLN A 11 1.59 -4.66 6.56
CA GLN A 11 1.46 -4.14 7.93
C GLN A 11 2.74 -4.27 8.75
N ILE A 12 3.42 -5.42 8.69
CA ILE A 12 4.67 -5.63 9.44
C ILE A 12 5.78 -4.67 8.98
N VAL A 13 5.82 -4.32 7.70
CA VAL A 13 6.77 -3.33 7.17
C VAL A 13 6.44 -1.95 7.75
N SER A 14 5.17 -1.58 7.73
CA SER A 14 4.74 -0.29 8.28
C SER A 14 4.98 -0.16 9.78
N GLN A 15 4.68 -1.21 10.55
CA GLN A 15 4.96 -1.26 11.98
C GLN A 15 6.45 -1.08 12.28
N ALA A 16 7.33 -1.77 11.55
CA ALA A 16 8.77 -1.67 11.74
C ALA A 16 9.31 -0.27 11.37
N GLN A 17 8.82 0.32 10.26
CA GLN A 17 9.17 1.68 9.86
C GLN A 17 8.73 2.71 10.91
N THR A 18 7.49 2.64 11.36
CA THR A 18 6.92 3.53 12.37
C THR A 18 7.66 3.40 13.70
N TRP A 19 7.93 2.17 14.16
CA TRP A 19 8.72 1.91 15.37
C TRP A 19 10.10 2.59 15.31
N TYR A 20 10.79 2.44 14.19
CA TYR A 20 12.12 3.01 14.02
C TYR A 20 12.09 4.54 13.92
N ILE A 21 11.23 5.10 13.08
CA ILE A 21 11.16 6.56 12.88
C ILE A 21 10.67 7.27 14.14
N ALA A 22 9.72 6.69 14.89
CA ALA A 22 9.29 7.26 16.17
C ALA A 22 10.47 7.42 17.14
N GLU A 23 11.37 6.43 17.22
CA GLU A 23 12.58 6.53 18.04
C GLU A 23 13.53 7.62 17.52
N MET A 24 13.75 7.66 16.21
CA MET A 24 14.70 8.60 15.58
C MET A 24 14.24 10.06 15.65
N LEU A 25 12.93 10.31 15.78
CA LEU A 25 12.38 11.66 15.87
C LEU A 25 12.29 12.19 17.30
N LYS A 26 12.59 11.40 18.33
CA LYS A 26 12.60 11.88 19.72
C LYS A 26 13.55 13.06 19.90
N GLY A 27 13.06 14.12 20.54
CA GLY A 27 13.78 15.36 20.79
C GLY A 27 13.96 16.27 19.56
N THR A 28 13.42 15.89 18.40
CA THR A 28 13.42 16.73 17.20
C THR A 28 12.19 17.65 17.15
N GLU A 29 12.20 18.65 16.29
CA GLU A 29 11.02 19.52 16.06
C GLU A 29 9.81 18.75 15.48
N TYR A 30 10.03 17.55 14.93
CA TYR A 30 9.00 16.72 14.30
C TYR A 30 8.40 15.66 15.23
N GLU A 31 8.91 15.51 16.45
CA GLU A 31 8.46 14.47 17.41
C GLU A 31 6.95 14.49 17.64
N ALA A 32 6.36 15.69 17.69
CA ALA A 32 4.94 15.89 17.98
C ALA A 32 4.03 15.74 16.75
N LEU A 33 4.58 15.61 15.55
CA LEU A 33 3.77 15.46 14.34
C LEU A 33 3.20 14.04 14.25
N PRO A 34 1.96 13.90 13.73
CA PRO A 34 1.41 12.60 13.32
C PRO A 34 2.39 11.80 12.47
N LEU A 35 2.73 10.58 12.89
CA LEU A 35 3.59 9.67 12.15
C LEU A 35 2.76 8.60 11.45
N LEU A 36 2.94 8.52 10.13
CA LEU A 36 2.36 7.55 9.22
C LEU A 36 3.47 6.71 8.57
N SER A 37 3.12 5.62 7.89
CA SER A 37 4.07 4.82 7.11
C SER A 37 3.53 4.51 5.72
N ALA A 38 4.34 4.73 4.69
CA ALA A 38 4.04 4.33 3.32
C ALA A 38 4.81 3.05 2.95
N ALA A 39 4.07 1.99 2.61
CA ALA A 39 4.62 0.70 2.21
C ALA A 39 3.89 0.13 0.99
N ALA A 40 4.62 -0.60 0.14
CA ALA A 40 4.08 -1.22 -1.07
C ALA A 40 4.33 -2.74 -1.07
N PRO A 41 3.42 -3.54 -1.64
CA PRO A 41 3.66 -4.97 -1.83
C PRO A 41 4.60 -5.21 -3.03
N PHE A 42 5.84 -5.60 -2.74
CA PHE A 42 6.87 -5.81 -3.78
C PHE A 42 6.68 -7.12 -4.56
N LYS A 43 6.24 -8.19 -3.90
CA LYS A 43 5.92 -9.49 -4.53
C LYS A 43 4.41 -9.67 -4.57
N ALA A 44 3.81 -9.22 -5.66
CA ALA A 44 2.36 -9.22 -5.86
C ALA A 44 1.95 -9.81 -7.22
N GLY A 45 2.72 -10.78 -7.72
CA GLY A 45 2.51 -11.40 -9.02
C GLY A 45 2.74 -10.46 -10.20
N GLY A 46 1.74 -10.35 -11.08
CA GLY A 46 1.80 -9.56 -12.31
C GLY A 46 2.95 -10.02 -13.21
N ARG A 47 3.87 -9.11 -13.54
CA ARG A 47 5.03 -9.42 -14.40
C ARG A 47 6.00 -10.45 -13.79
N GLY A 48 5.94 -10.66 -12.47
CA GLY A 48 6.73 -11.71 -11.79
C GLY A 48 6.18 -13.12 -11.97
N GLY A 49 4.95 -13.27 -12.47
CA GLY A 49 4.29 -14.57 -12.66
C GLY A 49 3.44 -15.02 -11.46
N PRO A 50 2.70 -16.14 -11.60
CA PRO A 50 1.68 -16.59 -10.64
C PRO A 50 2.24 -17.09 -9.31
N ASP A 51 3.55 -17.35 -9.22
CA ASP A 51 4.21 -17.77 -7.98
C ASP A 51 4.95 -16.63 -7.27
N TYR A 52 4.90 -15.40 -7.80
CA TYR A 52 5.68 -14.26 -7.31
C TYR A 52 4.96 -13.49 -6.20
N TYR A 53 4.71 -14.17 -5.09
CA TYR A 53 4.03 -13.62 -3.92
C TYR A 53 4.87 -13.76 -2.64
N THR A 54 4.57 -12.93 -1.66
CA THR A 54 5.04 -13.12 -0.28
C THR A 54 3.99 -13.93 0.47
N ASP A 55 4.39 -15.12 0.92
CA ASP A 55 3.58 -16.04 1.69
C ASP A 55 4.49 -16.63 2.78
N VAL A 56 4.18 -16.30 4.04
CA VAL A 56 4.97 -16.69 5.20
C VAL A 56 4.06 -17.45 6.15
N ALA A 57 4.24 -18.77 6.20
CA ALA A 57 3.49 -19.63 7.09
C ALA A 57 3.73 -19.28 8.57
N PRO A 58 2.74 -19.47 9.46
CA PRO A 58 2.93 -19.34 10.90
C PRO A 58 4.08 -20.21 11.41
N GLY A 59 4.92 -19.65 12.27
CA GLY A 59 6.07 -20.34 12.87
C GLY A 59 7.31 -19.45 12.95
N ASP A 60 8.48 -20.09 13.02
CA ASP A 60 9.76 -19.40 13.13
C ASP A 60 10.03 -18.54 11.89
N VAL A 61 10.41 -17.28 12.12
CA VAL A 61 10.76 -16.33 11.05
C VAL A 61 12.25 -16.40 10.76
N ALA A 62 12.62 -16.65 9.52
CA ALA A 62 13.99 -16.64 9.04
C ALA A 62 14.29 -15.40 8.18
N ILE A 63 15.57 -15.07 7.99
CA ILE A 63 16.01 -13.92 7.18
C ILE A 63 15.45 -13.97 5.74
N LYS A 64 15.26 -15.17 5.17
CA LYS A 64 14.63 -15.34 3.85
C LYS A 64 13.21 -14.77 3.81
N ASN A 65 12.43 -14.91 4.90
CA ASN A 65 11.07 -14.38 4.97
C ASN A 65 11.08 -12.85 4.97
N VAL A 66 12.03 -12.24 5.68
CA VAL A 66 12.22 -10.78 5.69
C VAL A 66 12.68 -10.28 4.30
N ALA A 67 13.53 -11.04 3.60
CA ALA A 67 13.93 -10.72 2.24
C ALA A 67 12.76 -10.78 1.23
N ASP A 68 11.79 -11.68 1.46
CA ASP A 68 10.54 -11.73 0.69
C ASP A 68 9.61 -10.55 1.02
N LEU A 69 9.53 -10.13 2.30
CA LEU A 69 8.75 -8.96 2.73
C LEU A 69 9.29 -7.65 2.13
N TYR A 70 10.61 -7.48 2.09
CA TYR A 70 11.25 -6.28 1.57
C TYR A 70 12.39 -6.61 0.60
N LEU A 71 12.07 -6.61 -0.69
CA LEU A 71 12.95 -7.06 -1.77
C LEU A 71 14.16 -6.15 -2.01
N TYR A 72 13.95 -4.84 -1.93
CA TYR A 72 14.96 -3.86 -2.31
C TYR A 72 15.83 -3.44 -1.11
N PRO A 73 17.14 -3.19 -1.29
CA PRO A 73 18.03 -2.72 -0.23
C PRO A 73 17.86 -1.21 0.03
N ASN A 74 16.62 -0.73 0.09
CA ASN A 74 16.32 0.69 0.25
C ASN A 74 16.53 1.12 1.70
N THR A 75 17.21 2.24 1.90
CA THR A 75 17.39 2.85 3.23
C THR A 75 16.12 3.56 3.68
N ILE A 76 15.93 3.62 5.00
CA ILE A 76 14.79 4.32 5.61
C ILE A 76 14.91 5.83 5.41
N ARG A 77 13.77 6.49 5.18
CA ARG A 77 13.63 7.94 5.12
C ARG A 77 12.35 8.36 5.82
N ALA A 78 12.28 9.60 6.26
CA ALA A 78 11.00 10.22 6.62
C ALA A 78 10.86 11.56 5.90
N VAL A 79 9.64 11.85 5.44
CA VAL A 79 9.27 13.11 4.78
C VAL A 79 8.19 13.82 5.56
N LYS A 80 8.19 15.16 5.55
CA LYS A 80 7.10 15.98 6.08
C LYS A 80 6.19 16.42 4.94
N VAL A 81 4.92 16.05 5.02
CA VAL A 81 3.92 16.33 3.97
C VAL A 81 2.69 17.03 4.56
N THR A 82 2.01 17.81 3.74
CA THR A 82 0.68 18.34 4.09
C THR A 82 -0.40 17.29 3.88
N GLY A 83 -1.58 17.48 4.48
CA GLY A 83 -2.74 16.62 4.24
C GLY A 83 -3.15 16.57 2.76
N GLN A 84 -2.96 17.67 2.01
CA GLN A 84 -3.17 17.69 0.57
C GLN A 84 -2.15 16.81 -0.16
N GLN A 85 -0.86 16.92 0.16
CA GLN A 85 0.19 16.08 -0.43
C GLN A 85 -0.01 14.60 -0.08
N LEU A 86 -0.41 14.30 1.15
CA LEU A 86 -0.79 12.95 1.59
C LEU A 86 -1.93 12.38 0.75
N LYS A 87 -2.99 13.17 0.52
CA LYS A 87 -4.09 12.76 -0.34
C LYS A 87 -3.63 12.53 -1.78
N ASP A 88 -2.85 13.44 -2.33
CA ASP A 88 -2.35 13.34 -3.71
C ASP A 88 -1.36 12.16 -3.89
N TRP A 89 -0.62 11.78 -2.85
CA TRP A 89 0.16 10.56 -2.81
C TRP A 89 -0.73 9.31 -2.94
N LEU A 90 -1.82 9.24 -2.16
CA LEU A 90 -2.78 8.14 -2.26
C LEU A 90 -3.48 8.11 -3.62
N GLU A 91 -3.80 9.27 -4.21
CA GLU A 91 -4.33 9.35 -5.59
C GLU A 91 -3.32 8.79 -6.61
N ARG A 92 -2.02 9.04 -6.40
CA ARG A 92 -0.94 8.50 -7.23
C ARG A 92 -0.84 6.98 -7.09
N SER A 93 -0.99 6.44 -5.89
CA SER A 93 -1.07 5.00 -5.63
C SER A 93 -2.30 4.37 -6.28
N ALA A 94 -3.46 5.04 -6.22
CA ALA A 94 -4.73 4.54 -6.77
C ALA A 94 -4.75 4.38 -8.30
N GLY A 95 -3.70 4.84 -9.01
CA GLY A 95 -3.49 4.53 -10.43
C GLY A 95 -3.26 3.04 -10.73
N MET A 96 -3.04 2.23 -9.68
CA MET A 96 -2.99 0.76 -9.76
C MET A 96 -4.30 0.14 -10.31
N PHE A 97 -5.41 0.87 -10.22
CA PHE A 97 -6.73 0.38 -10.62
C PHE A 97 -7.24 1.04 -11.90
N ASN A 98 -7.90 0.26 -12.76
CA ASN A 98 -8.68 0.81 -13.87
C ASN A 98 -9.92 1.54 -13.34
N GLN A 99 -10.48 2.43 -14.15
CA GLN A 99 -11.80 3.00 -13.87
C GLN A 99 -12.87 1.94 -14.09
N VAL A 100 -13.87 1.91 -13.23
CA VAL A 100 -14.95 0.91 -13.20
C VAL A 100 -16.28 1.62 -13.43
N GLU A 101 -17.07 1.15 -14.40
CA GLU A 101 -18.42 1.65 -14.65
C GLU A 101 -19.40 1.07 -13.63
N SER A 102 -20.13 1.93 -12.91
CA SER A 102 -21.12 1.48 -11.92
C SER A 102 -22.25 0.67 -12.56
N GLY A 103 -22.66 -0.42 -11.90
CA GLY A 103 -23.73 -1.32 -12.35
C GLY A 103 -23.32 -2.33 -13.42
N LYS A 104 -22.02 -2.39 -13.77
CA LYS A 104 -21.49 -3.31 -14.77
C LYS A 104 -20.63 -4.38 -14.10
N ALA A 105 -20.86 -5.62 -14.51
CA ALA A 105 -20.16 -6.78 -13.96
C ALA A 105 -18.83 -7.06 -14.67
N ASP A 106 -17.93 -7.70 -13.94
CA ASP A 106 -16.75 -8.42 -14.39
C ASP A 106 -15.74 -7.56 -15.17
N GLN A 107 -15.53 -6.34 -14.66
CA GLN A 107 -14.59 -5.38 -15.23
C GLN A 107 -13.16 -5.64 -14.72
N VAL A 108 -12.14 -5.45 -15.56
CA VAL A 108 -10.74 -5.70 -15.16
C VAL A 108 -10.30 -4.66 -14.14
N LEU A 109 -9.96 -5.09 -12.92
CA LEU A 109 -9.59 -4.21 -11.81
C LEU A 109 -8.19 -3.61 -11.97
N LEU A 110 -7.18 -4.45 -12.16
CA LEU A 110 -5.77 -4.04 -12.08
C LEU A 110 -5.31 -3.43 -13.41
N ASN A 111 -4.58 -2.32 -13.32
CA ASN A 111 -3.94 -1.67 -14.45
C ASN A 111 -2.57 -2.34 -14.74
N PRO A 112 -2.42 -3.08 -15.86
CA PRO A 112 -1.18 -3.82 -16.16
C PRO A 112 0.03 -2.93 -16.47
N ASP A 113 -0.21 -1.65 -16.78
CA ASP A 113 0.84 -0.66 -17.03
C ASP A 113 1.39 -0.05 -15.75
N PHE A 114 0.72 -0.28 -14.61
CA PHE A 114 1.09 0.29 -13.33
C PHE A 114 1.91 -0.72 -12.49
N PRO A 115 3.17 -0.41 -12.13
CA PRO A 115 3.98 -1.33 -11.31
C PRO A 115 3.50 -1.41 -9.86
N SER A 116 3.43 -2.61 -9.29
CA SER A 116 2.95 -2.82 -7.91
C SER A 116 3.78 -2.10 -6.84
N TYR A 117 5.09 -1.89 -7.07
CA TYR A 117 5.95 -1.13 -6.16
C TYR A 117 5.62 0.38 -6.13
N ASN A 118 4.71 0.85 -6.99
CA ASN A 118 4.13 2.20 -6.93
C ASN A 118 2.71 2.19 -6.34
N PHE A 119 2.22 1.08 -5.80
CA PHE A 119 1.00 1.04 -5.03
C PHE A 119 1.36 1.12 -3.54
N ASP A 120 1.54 2.34 -3.04
CA ASP A 120 1.75 2.55 -1.61
C ASP A 120 0.40 2.55 -0.88
N VAL A 121 0.32 1.72 0.15
CA VAL A 121 -0.66 1.83 1.25
C VAL A 121 -0.05 2.73 2.31
N ILE A 122 -0.88 3.59 2.92
CA ILE A 122 -0.44 4.45 4.03
C ILE A 122 -1.12 4.02 5.32
N ASP A 123 -0.33 3.47 6.23
CA ASP A 123 -0.74 3.08 7.58
C ASP A 123 -0.84 4.30 8.51
N GLY A 124 -1.82 4.28 9.41
CA GLY A 124 -2.13 5.37 10.34
C GLY A 124 -3.24 6.34 9.89
N VAL A 125 -3.74 6.20 8.65
CA VAL A 125 -4.94 6.88 8.14
C VAL A 125 -5.93 5.89 7.60
N THR A 126 -7.22 6.20 7.61
CA THR A 126 -8.24 5.38 6.94
C THR A 126 -8.78 6.08 5.71
N TYR A 127 -9.07 5.36 4.63
CA TYR A 127 -9.60 5.94 3.39
C TYR A 127 -10.36 4.95 2.53
N GLU A 128 -11.12 5.45 1.57
CA GLU A 128 -11.80 4.66 0.55
C GLU A 128 -11.27 5.02 -0.85
N ILE A 129 -11.23 4.04 -1.74
CA ILE A 129 -10.88 4.24 -3.15
C ILE A 129 -12.15 4.12 -3.99
N ASP A 130 -12.58 5.22 -4.59
CA ASP A 130 -13.72 5.30 -5.52
C ASP A 130 -13.30 4.94 -6.94
N LEU A 131 -13.51 3.69 -7.32
CA LEU A 131 -13.14 3.16 -8.63
C LEU A 131 -13.98 3.74 -9.79
N SER A 132 -15.10 4.43 -9.50
CA SER A 132 -15.93 5.05 -10.54
C SER A 132 -15.28 6.28 -11.17
N GLN A 133 -14.32 6.88 -10.47
CA GLN A 133 -13.58 8.05 -10.93
C GLN A 133 -12.37 7.64 -11.79
N PRO A 134 -11.99 8.44 -12.81
CA PRO A 134 -10.76 8.19 -13.56
C PRO A 134 -9.53 8.39 -12.67
N SER A 135 -8.39 7.81 -13.06
CA SER A 135 -7.14 8.00 -12.31
C SER A 135 -6.66 9.45 -12.45
N LYS A 136 -6.27 10.08 -11.34
CA LYS A 136 -5.70 11.44 -11.35
C LYS A 136 -4.35 11.48 -12.07
N TYR A 137 -3.51 10.50 -11.80
CA TYR A 137 -2.16 10.37 -12.36
C TYR A 137 -2.04 9.18 -13.31
N GLY A 138 -1.16 9.30 -14.30
CA GLY A 138 -0.75 8.19 -15.17
C GLY A 138 0.27 7.26 -14.51
N PRO A 139 0.64 6.15 -15.17
CA PRO A 139 1.56 5.14 -14.62
C PRO A 139 2.95 5.68 -14.23
N LYS A 140 3.39 6.80 -14.84
CA LYS A 140 4.68 7.43 -14.57
C LYS A 140 4.57 8.66 -13.66
N GLY A 141 3.37 8.98 -13.17
CA GLY A 141 3.08 10.12 -12.29
C GLY A 141 2.69 11.41 -13.01
N GLU A 142 2.58 11.37 -14.33
CA GLU A 142 2.07 12.49 -15.12
C GLU A 142 0.61 12.82 -14.77
N ASP A 143 0.25 14.10 -14.77
CA ASP A 143 -1.13 14.52 -14.60
C ASP A 143 -1.99 14.03 -15.78
N LEU A 144 -2.98 13.17 -15.48
CA LEU A 144 -3.90 12.63 -16.50
C LEU A 144 -5.28 13.26 -16.37
N ASN A 145 -5.82 13.31 -15.15
CA ASN A 145 -7.13 13.89 -14.86
C ASN A 145 -7.03 14.76 -13.59
N PRO A 146 -6.55 16.01 -13.66
CA PRO A 146 -6.26 16.84 -12.49
C PRO A 146 -7.46 17.07 -11.54
N GLY A 147 -8.68 17.06 -12.09
CA GLY A 147 -9.92 17.19 -11.32
C GLY A 147 -10.47 15.89 -10.75
N ALA A 148 -9.85 14.74 -11.03
CA ALA A 148 -10.29 13.46 -10.51
C ALA A 148 -9.98 13.33 -9.01
N ASN A 149 -10.81 12.55 -8.33
CA ASN A 149 -10.66 12.31 -6.91
C ASN A 149 -11.14 10.91 -6.53
N ARG A 150 -10.23 9.94 -6.49
CA ARG A 150 -10.54 8.56 -6.06
C ARG A 150 -10.50 8.42 -4.56
N ILE A 151 -9.66 9.18 -3.87
CA ILE A 151 -9.46 9.04 -2.42
C ILE A 151 -10.58 9.78 -1.69
N ALA A 152 -11.54 9.02 -1.20
CA ALA A 152 -12.66 9.48 -0.42
C ALA A 152 -12.45 9.16 1.06
N ASN A 153 -13.14 9.91 1.94
CA ASN A 153 -13.19 9.63 3.38
C ASN A 153 -11.80 9.43 4.03
N LEU A 154 -10.81 10.23 3.60
CA LEU A 154 -9.48 10.22 4.20
C LEU A 154 -9.54 10.78 5.62
N MET A 155 -9.26 9.95 6.62
CA MET A 155 -9.34 10.29 8.03
C MET A 155 -8.05 9.94 8.77
N TYR A 156 -7.72 10.78 9.74
CA TYR A 156 -6.69 10.52 10.75
C TYR A 156 -7.35 10.52 12.12
N GLN A 157 -7.16 9.44 12.90
CA GLN A 157 -7.81 9.27 14.21
C GLN A 157 -9.33 9.51 14.19
N GLY A 158 -10.00 9.06 13.13
CA GLY A 158 -11.46 9.22 12.94
C GLY A 158 -11.93 10.63 12.58
N GLN A 159 -11.01 11.58 12.36
CA GLN A 159 -11.34 12.93 11.89
C GLN A 159 -10.93 13.11 10.43
N PRO A 160 -11.70 13.82 9.60
CA PRO A 160 -11.28 14.16 8.24
C PRO A 160 -9.92 14.86 8.24
N VAL A 161 -9.03 14.46 7.34
CA VAL A 161 -7.72 15.10 7.20
C VAL A 161 -7.89 16.52 6.67
N ASP A 162 -7.40 17.50 7.43
CA ASP A 162 -7.26 18.89 6.97
C ASP A 162 -6.16 18.95 5.90
N PRO A 163 -6.42 19.50 4.70
CA PRO A 163 -5.42 19.68 3.66
C PRO A 163 -4.15 20.42 4.12
N ALA A 164 -4.23 21.27 5.14
CA ALA A 164 -3.11 22.04 5.68
C ALA A 164 -2.41 21.36 6.87
N ALA A 165 -2.98 20.28 7.44
CA ALA A 165 -2.33 19.55 8.52
C ALA A 165 -0.99 18.95 8.06
N GLU A 166 -0.01 18.90 8.95
CA GLU A 166 1.31 18.34 8.66
C GLU A 166 1.43 16.92 9.23
N PHE A 167 2.01 16.03 8.44
CA PHE A 167 2.27 14.63 8.79
C PHE A 167 3.72 14.30 8.50
N VAL A 168 4.29 13.40 9.29
CA VAL A 168 5.50 12.68 8.94
C VAL A 168 5.11 11.35 8.31
N VAL A 169 5.70 11.03 7.15
CA VAL A 169 5.54 9.73 6.50
C VAL A 169 6.88 9.01 6.49
N ALA A 170 6.97 7.91 7.24
CA ALA A 170 8.07 6.97 7.14
C ALA A 170 7.99 6.24 5.78
N THR A 171 9.10 6.19 5.07
CA THR A 171 9.19 5.62 3.72
C THR A 171 10.63 5.19 3.44
N ASN A 172 11.01 5.11 2.16
CA ASN A 172 12.33 4.70 1.74
C ASN A 172 13.01 5.71 0.81
N ASN A 173 14.33 5.58 0.64
CA ASN A 173 15.14 6.49 -0.17
C ASN A 173 14.75 6.56 -1.65
N TYR A 174 14.24 5.48 -2.24
CA TYR A 174 13.72 5.53 -3.61
C TYR A 174 12.51 6.47 -3.69
N ARG A 175 11.51 6.27 -2.82
CA ARG A 175 10.29 7.07 -2.82
C ARG A 175 10.57 8.51 -2.43
N ALA A 176 11.20 8.73 -1.28
CA ALA A 176 11.52 10.07 -0.77
C ALA A 176 12.37 10.90 -1.75
N GLY A 177 13.23 10.25 -2.53
CA GLY A 177 14.08 10.88 -3.54
C GLY A 177 13.41 11.18 -4.89
N GLY A 178 12.09 11.00 -5.03
CA GLY A 178 11.35 11.26 -6.28
C GLY A 178 10.99 10.02 -7.10
N GLY A 179 11.31 8.81 -6.62
CA GLY A 179 10.96 7.56 -7.29
C GLY A 179 9.44 7.41 -7.47
N GLY A 180 9.02 7.17 -8.71
CA GLY A 180 7.61 7.04 -9.08
C GLY A 180 6.84 8.36 -9.21
N ASP A 181 7.50 9.51 -9.02
CA ASP A 181 6.93 10.86 -9.11
C ASP A 181 5.73 11.09 -8.17
N PHE A 182 5.96 10.87 -6.87
CA PHE A 182 4.92 10.98 -5.84
C PHE A 182 4.84 12.41 -5.27
N PRO A 183 3.64 13.01 -5.23
CA PRO A 183 3.41 14.27 -4.53
C PRO A 183 3.87 14.21 -3.07
N GLY A 184 4.65 15.20 -2.63
CA GLY A 184 5.20 15.23 -1.27
C GLY A 184 6.44 14.35 -1.04
N ALA A 185 6.98 13.68 -2.06
CA ALA A 185 8.22 12.91 -1.98
C ALA A 185 9.12 13.13 -3.20
N LYS A 186 9.56 14.37 -3.40
CA LYS A 186 10.43 14.78 -4.53
C LYS A 186 11.84 15.20 -4.08
N GLY A 187 12.23 14.83 -2.87
CA GLY A 187 13.51 15.15 -2.24
C GLY A 187 13.53 16.42 -1.40
N ASP A 188 12.56 17.32 -1.58
CA ASP A 188 12.45 18.62 -0.91
C ASP A 188 11.75 18.57 0.46
N THR A 189 11.03 17.48 0.74
CA THR A 189 10.27 17.25 1.98
C THR A 189 10.98 16.34 2.98
N ILE A 190 12.20 15.87 2.67
CA ILE A 190 12.95 14.95 3.52
C ILE A 190 13.33 15.62 4.83
N ILE A 191 12.96 15.00 5.95
CA ILE A 191 13.29 15.46 7.31
C ILE A 191 14.18 14.49 8.08
N PHE A 192 14.32 13.24 7.60
CA PHE A 192 15.19 12.25 8.20
C PHE A 192 15.83 11.35 7.15
N GLU A 193 17.14 11.12 7.31
CA GLU A 193 17.94 10.22 6.49
C GLU A 193 18.70 9.19 7.33
N GLY A 194 18.23 7.94 7.36
CA GLY A 194 18.90 6.85 8.06
C GLY A 194 19.88 6.07 7.16
N PRO A 195 20.99 5.54 7.71
CA PRO A 195 21.88 4.63 6.98
C PRO A 195 21.31 3.21 6.89
N ASP A 196 20.42 2.85 7.81
CA ASP A 196 19.86 1.50 7.93
C ASP A 196 18.89 1.17 6.80
N THR A 197 18.95 -0.07 6.32
CA THR A 197 17.99 -0.56 5.33
C THR A 197 16.65 -0.89 5.98
N ASN A 198 15.57 -0.75 5.22
CA ASN A 198 14.25 -1.18 5.69
C ASN A 198 14.24 -2.66 6.09
N ARG A 199 15.02 -3.50 5.39
CA ARG A 199 15.16 -4.92 5.73
C ARG A 199 15.80 -5.11 7.10
N ASP A 200 16.88 -4.39 7.40
CA ASP A 200 17.54 -4.47 8.71
C ASP A 200 16.62 -3.98 9.82
N ILE A 201 15.83 -2.94 9.56
CA ILE A 201 14.85 -2.40 10.50
C ILE A 201 13.75 -3.43 10.79
N ILE A 202 13.22 -4.11 9.77
CA ILE A 202 12.24 -5.19 9.96
C ILE A 202 12.84 -6.32 10.81
N VAL A 203 14.08 -6.75 10.52
CA VAL A 203 14.75 -7.78 11.35
C VAL A 203 14.86 -7.34 12.80
N ARG A 204 15.34 -6.11 13.06
CA ARG A 204 15.47 -5.57 14.41
C ARG A 204 14.13 -5.48 15.11
N TYR A 205 13.09 -5.01 14.42
CA TYR A 205 11.73 -4.96 14.95
C TYR A 205 11.24 -6.34 15.37
N ILE A 206 11.36 -7.35 14.51
CA ILE A 206 10.91 -8.72 14.81
C ILE A 206 11.69 -9.30 16.00
N VAL A 207 13.00 -9.07 16.08
CA VAL A 207 13.84 -9.51 17.20
C VAL A 207 13.41 -8.83 18.50
N GLU A 208 13.15 -7.53 18.47
CA GLU A 208 12.71 -6.74 19.64
C GLU A 208 11.33 -7.18 20.13
N GLN A 209 10.38 -7.44 19.21
CA GLN A 209 9.04 -7.91 19.56
C GLN A 209 9.03 -9.38 20.01
N GLY A 210 9.97 -10.19 19.52
CA GLY A 210 10.07 -11.63 19.76
C GLY A 210 8.99 -12.43 19.02
N THR A 211 7.72 -12.21 19.33
CA THR A 211 6.58 -12.81 18.62
C THR A 211 5.77 -11.70 17.96
N ILE A 212 5.57 -11.81 16.65
CA ILE A 212 4.76 -10.88 15.87
C ILE A 212 3.46 -11.56 15.43
N ASN A 213 2.40 -10.77 15.31
CA ASN A 213 1.14 -11.18 14.71
C ASN A 213 0.58 -9.99 13.93
N PRO A 214 1.17 -9.64 12.77
CA PRO A 214 0.67 -8.53 11.97
C PRO A 214 -0.75 -8.84 11.52
N THR A 215 -1.64 -7.87 11.65
CA THR A 215 -3.05 -7.99 11.26
C THR A 215 -3.42 -6.80 10.41
N ALA A 216 -4.09 -7.05 9.29
CA ALA A 216 -4.78 -6.00 8.55
C ALA A 216 -5.76 -5.29 9.50
N ASP A 217 -5.68 -3.96 9.55
CA ASP A 217 -6.53 -3.12 10.39
C ASP A 217 -7.71 -2.54 9.60
N GLY A 218 -7.76 -2.78 8.29
CA GLY A 218 -8.82 -2.30 7.42
C GLY A 218 -8.73 -0.79 7.19
N ASN A 219 -7.53 -0.22 7.26
CA ASN A 219 -7.28 1.18 6.98
C ASN A 219 -7.81 1.62 5.61
N TRP A 220 -7.79 0.74 4.59
CA TRP A 220 -8.36 1.07 3.29
C TRP A 220 -9.31 0.02 2.75
N ARG A 221 -10.24 0.48 1.90
CA ARG A 221 -11.17 -0.37 1.13
C ARG A 221 -11.59 0.29 -0.16
N PHE A 222 -12.19 -0.48 -1.07
CA PHE A 222 -12.94 0.12 -2.18
C PHE A 222 -14.24 0.73 -1.68
N ARG A 223 -14.61 1.88 -2.24
CA ARG A 223 -15.93 2.46 -2.03
C ARG A 223 -16.97 1.57 -2.70
N ALA A 224 -18.11 1.37 -2.03
CA ALA A 224 -19.13 0.50 -2.55
C ALA A 224 -19.75 1.03 -3.87
N LEU A 225 -19.94 0.14 -4.86
CA LEU A 225 -20.57 0.42 -6.15
C LEU A 225 -21.66 -0.63 -6.44
N PRO A 226 -22.90 -0.44 -5.93
CA PRO A 226 -23.95 -1.45 -6.00
C PRO A 226 -24.19 -1.99 -7.42
N GLY A 227 -24.27 -3.32 -7.53
CA GLY A 227 -24.49 -4.01 -8.81
C GLY A 227 -23.25 -4.06 -9.70
N THR A 228 -22.07 -3.75 -9.17
CA THR A 228 -20.80 -3.74 -9.89
C THR A 228 -19.93 -4.88 -9.42
N SER A 229 -19.20 -5.52 -10.33
CA SER A 229 -18.16 -6.48 -9.97
C SER A 229 -16.91 -6.24 -10.81
N VAL A 230 -15.78 -6.62 -10.24
CA VAL A 230 -14.48 -6.53 -10.89
C VAL A 230 -13.75 -7.87 -10.83
N LEU A 231 -12.93 -8.13 -11.85
CA LEU A 231 -12.07 -9.29 -11.95
C LEU A 231 -10.61 -8.88 -11.77
N PHE A 232 -9.86 -9.71 -11.08
CA PHE A 232 -8.40 -9.62 -11.06
C PHE A 232 -7.78 -11.00 -11.06
N ASP A 233 -6.56 -11.07 -11.57
CA ASP A 233 -5.79 -12.29 -11.68
C ASP A 233 -4.70 -12.28 -10.59
N THR A 234 -4.55 -13.40 -9.87
CA THR A 234 -3.55 -13.57 -8.81
C THR A 234 -3.06 -15.03 -8.73
N GLY A 235 -2.06 -15.31 -7.91
CA GLY A 235 -1.49 -16.66 -7.79
C GLY A 235 -2.55 -17.69 -7.34
N PRO A 236 -2.50 -18.94 -7.85
CA PRO A 236 -3.51 -19.96 -7.56
C PRO A 236 -3.61 -20.30 -6.06
N LYS A 237 -2.51 -20.18 -5.32
CA LYS A 237 -2.48 -20.36 -3.85
C LYS A 237 -3.32 -19.33 -3.08
N ALA A 238 -3.73 -18.23 -3.72
CA ALA A 238 -4.62 -17.27 -3.08
C ALA A 238 -5.97 -17.91 -2.68
N ALA A 239 -6.39 -19.00 -3.32
CA ALA A 239 -7.57 -19.76 -2.93
C ALA A 239 -7.49 -20.30 -1.49
N ASP A 240 -6.30 -20.65 -1.02
CA ASP A 240 -6.07 -21.18 0.33
C ASP A 240 -6.28 -20.10 1.42
N HIS A 241 -6.28 -18.82 1.03
CA HIS A 241 -6.38 -17.66 1.91
C HIS A 241 -7.69 -16.88 1.80
N LEU A 242 -8.67 -17.36 1.01
CA LEU A 242 -9.96 -16.66 0.85
C LEU A 242 -10.70 -16.48 2.18
N ALA A 243 -10.61 -17.48 3.07
CA ALA A 243 -11.27 -17.43 4.38
C ALA A 243 -10.67 -16.36 5.31
N ASP A 244 -9.44 -15.92 5.05
CA ASP A 244 -8.76 -14.90 5.83
C ASP A 244 -9.24 -13.48 5.46
N LEU A 245 -9.88 -13.31 4.29
CA LEU A 245 -10.43 -12.04 3.83
C LEU A 245 -11.85 -11.81 4.36
N THR A 246 -11.96 -11.04 5.44
CA THR A 246 -13.25 -10.75 6.09
C THR A 246 -13.89 -9.44 5.65
N THR A 247 -13.11 -8.54 5.03
CA THR A 247 -13.53 -7.17 4.68
C THR A 247 -13.89 -6.98 3.21
N LEU A 248 -13.71 -8.02 2.39
CA LEU A 248 -13.88 -7.96 0.94
C LEU A 248 -14.76 -9.11 0.47
N ALA A 249 -15.85 -8.81 -0.25
CA ALA A 249 -16.70 -9.82 -0.87
C ALA A 249 -16.01 -10.35 -2.14
N ILE A 250 -15.29 -11.46 -2.00
CA ILE A 250 -14.46 -12.06 -3.05
C ILE A 250 -14.81 -13.53 -3.27
N GLU A 251 -14.82 -13.96 -4.54
CA GLU A 251 -15.06 -15.35 -4.91
C GLU A 251 -14.17 -15.80 -6.08
N PRO A 252 -13.87 -17.11 -6.22
CA PRO A 252 -13.23 -17.64 -7.41
C PRO A 252 -14.06 -17.37 -8.67
N ALA A 253 -13.39 -17.01 -9.77
CA ALA A 253 -14.01 -16.75 -11.07
C ALA A 253 -13.32 -17.51 -12.22
N GLY A 254 -12.61 -18.59 -11.90
CA GLY A 254 -11.99 -19.51 -12.85
C GLY A 254 -10.50 -19.31 -13.03
N ASP A 255 -9.97 -19.78 -14.16
CA ASP A 255 -8.56 -19.64 -14.49
C ASP A 255 -8.28 -18.27 -15.13
N GLY A 256 -7.16 -17.67 -14.75
CA GLY A 256 -6.57 -16.50 -15.39
C GLY A 256 -5.60 -16.91 -16.51
N PRO A 257 -5.07 -15.93 -17.27
CA PRO A 257 -4.02 -16.19 -18.25
C PRO A 257 -2.72 -16.65 -17.57
N ASP A 258 -1.82 -17.29 -18.32
CA ASP A 258 -0.43 -17.55 -17.92
C ASP A 258 -0.25 -18.28 -16.56
N GLY A 259 -1.22 -19.10 -16.18
CA GLY A 259 -1.19 -19.88 -14.93
C GLY A 259 -1.66 -19.12 -13.69
N PHE A 260 -2.16 -17.89 -13.84
CA PHE A 260 -2.86 -17.19 -12.78
C PHE A 260 -4.24 -17.81 -12.52
N ALA A 261 -4.76 -17.62 -11.31
CA ALA A 261 -6.16 -17.84 -10.97
C ALA A 261 -6.91 -16.50 -11.01
N ARG A 262 -8.19 -16.55 -11.39
CA ARG A 262 -9.05 -15.36 -11.49
C ARG A 262 -10.03 -15.32 -10.34
N PHE A 263 -10.21 -14.14 -9.77
CA PHE A 263 -11.16 -13.87 -8.70
C PHE A 263 -12.06 -12.70 -9.05
N ARG A 264 -13.29 -12.74 -8.54
CA ARG A 264 -14.28 -11.67 -8.65
C ARG A 264 -14.44 -11.00 -7.30
N ILE A 265 -14.49 -9.67 -7.30
CA ILE A 265 -14.87 -8.84 -6.15
C ILE A 265 -16.20 -8.19 -6.45
N MET A 266 -17.14 -8.28 -5.51
CA MET A 266 -18.36 -7.48 -5.51
C MET A 266 -18.06 -6.14 -4.83
N LEU A 267 -18.34 -5.04 -5.56
CA LEU A 267 -18.18 -3.68 -5.06
C LEU A 267 -19.51 -3.15 -4.49
#